data_AF-A0AAU1SAK4-F1
#
_entry.id   AF-A0AAU1SAK4-F1
#
_cell.length_a   1.000
_cell.length_b   1.000
_cell.length_c   1.000
_cell.angle_alpha   90.00
_cell.angle_beta   90.00
_cell.angle_gamma   90.00
#
_symmetry.space_group_name_H-M   'P 1'
#
loop_
_entity.id
_entity.type
_entity.pdbx_description
1 polymer ?
#
loop_
_entity_poly.entity_id
_entity_poly.type
_entity_poly.pdbx_seq_one_letter_code
_entity_poly.pdbx_strand_id
1 'polypeptide(L)'
;MAVRTQWTVEHACSHQVVHDLSNRPADKRAGFARWLAAKDCSDCWKAARDADTESKEEWLAAKRAAEQEAAVAWATQFDMPQLEGPEKALDWGERSRHQLVAAAHTALVVEGAWDESDWAELEEKARAITRAGWWIDQRDAEGTDLLELLDAATEADRGTENPFH
;
A
#
# COMPACT_ATOMS: atom_id res chain seq x y z
N MET A 1 -20.00 41.57 38.05
CA MET A 1 -20.46 40.25 37.59
C MET A 1 -19.38 39.66 36.69
N ALA A 2 -18.96 38.42 36.91
CA ALA A 2 -17.96 37.76 36.06
C ALA A 2 -18.60 37.30 34.74
N VAL A 3 -17.89 37.49 33.62
CA VAL A 3 -18.35 37.01 32.30
C VAL A 3 -18.28 35.49 32.27
N ARG A 4 -19.35 34.83 31.78
CA ARG A 4 -19.45 33.37 31.71
C ARG A 4 -18.22 32.72 31.04
N THR A 5 -17.75 31.62 31.63
CA THR A 5 -16.62 30.82 31.14
C THR A 5 -17.06 29.52 30.50
N GLN A 6 -18.14 28.91 30.99
CA GLN A 6 -18.74 27.71 30.40
C GLN A 6 -19.78 28.07 29.35
N TRP A 7 -19.69 27.41 28.19
CA TRP A 7 -20.58 27.61 27.05
C TRP A 7 -21.08 26.27 26.55
N THR A 8 -22.39 26.02 26.67
CA THR A 8 -23.05 24.94 25.95
C THR A 8 -23.17 25.35 24.49
N VAL A 9 -22.52 24.59 23.61
CA VAL A 9 -22.54 24.80 22.16
C VAL A 9 -23.33 23.65 21.54
N GLU A 10 -24.38 23.99 20.80
CA GLU A 10 -25.06 23.06 19.91
C GLU A 10 -24.39 23.11 18.55
N HIS A 11 -23.86 21.97 18.12
CA HIS A 11 -23.21 21.81 16.82
C HIS A 11 -24.25 21.56 15.72
N ALA A 12 -23.86 21.69 14.45
CA ALA A 12 -24.73 21.39 13.30
C ALA A 12 -25.33 19.96 13.33
N CYS A 13 -24.63 19.01 13.95
CA CYS A 13 -25.10 17.64 14.19
C CYS A 13 -26.10 17.51 15.36
N SER A 14 -26.58 18.63 15.93
CA SER A 14 -27.47 18.71 17.10
C SER A 14 -26.86 18.21 18.42
N HIS A 15 -25.61 17.76 18.43
CA HIS A 15 -24.90 17.44 19.68
C HIS A 15 -24.60 18.70 20.48
N GLN A 16 -24.85 18.65 21.78
CA GLN A 16 -24.51 19.72 22.71
C GLN A 16 -23.25 19.37 23.50
N VAL A 17 -22.24 20.23 23.43
CA VAL A 17 -20.98 20.07 24.16
C VAL A 17 -20.77 21.29 25.05
N VAL A 18 -20.44 21.04 26.31
CA VAL A 18 -20.06 22.11 27.25
C VAL A 18 -18.57 22.38 27.09
N HIS A 19 -18.23 23.57 26.61
CA HIS A 19 -16.84 24.02 26.48
C HIS A 19 -16.48 24.98 27.62
N ASP A 20 -15.36 24.71 28.31
CA ASP A 20 -14.73 25.70 29.18
C ASP A 20 -13.84 26.66 28.37
N LEU A 21 -14.21 27.93 28.36
CA LEU A 21 -13.52 29.02 27.70
C LEU A 21 -12.84 29.98 28.69
N SER A 22 -12.60 29.54 29.94
CA SER A 22 -11.87 30.27 30.98
C SER A 22 -10.52 30.82 30.50
N ASN A 23 -9.79 30.01 29.72
CA ASN A 23 -8.50 30.34 29.11
C ASN A 23 -8.56 31.39 27.98
N ARG A 24 -9.76 31.81 27.55
CA ARG A 24 -9.93 32.84 26.52
C ARG A 24 -10.27 34.20 27.13
N PRO A 25 -9.81 35.32 26.53
CA PRO A 25 -10.25 36.67 26.89
C PRO A 25 -11.78 36.80 26.88
N ALA A 26 -12.34 37.47 27.88
CA ALA A 26 -13.79 37.51 28.13
C ALA A 26 -14.61 38.04 26.95
N ASP A 27 -14.07 39.01 26.20
CA ASP A 27 -14.64 39.60 24.99
C ASP A 27 -14.70 38.61 23.80
N LYS A 28 -13.81 37.62 23.75
CA LYS A 28 -13.71 36.66 22.64
C LYS A 28 -14.51 35.37 22.84
N ARG A 29 -14.95 35.08 24.08
CA ARG A 29 -15.63 33.80 24.40
C ARG A 29 -16.92 33.60 23.59
N ALA A 30 -17.72 34.65 23.43
CA ALA A 30 -18.98 34.59 22.68
C ALA A 30 -18.78 34.38 21.18
N GLY A 31 -17.78 35.03 20.60
CA GLY A 31 -17.41 34.81 19.20
C GLY A 31 -16.91 33.39 18.96
N PHE A 32 -16.08 32.88 19.87
CA PHE A 32 -15.52 31.54 19.76
C PHE A 32 -16.58 30.44 19.91
N ALA A 33 -17.52 30.58 20.84
CA ALA A 33 -18.63 29.64 20.97
C ALA A 33 -19.51 29.58 19.72
N ARG A 34 -19.77 30.72 19.05
CA ARG A 34 -20.47 30.75 17.76
C ARG A 34 -19.68 30.07 16.65
N TRP A 35 -18.35 30.22 16.64
CA TRP A 35 -17.49 29.52 15.68
C TRP A 35 -17.49 28.00 15.91
N LEU A 36 -17.46 27.56 17.18
CA LEU A 36 -17.55 26.13 17.52
C LEU A 36 -18.86 25.51 17.04
N ALA A 37 -20.00 26.22 17.14
CA ALA A 37 -21.30 25.74 16.65
C ALA A 37 -21.31 25.43 15.14
N ALA A 38 -20.48 26.13 14.37
CA ALA A 38 -20.32 25.93 12.93
C ALA A 38 -19.30 24.83 12.57
N LYS A 39 -18.68 24.18 13.55
CA LYS A 39 -17.75 23.06 13.37
C LYS A 39 -18.41 21.75 13.79
N ASP A 40 -17.91 20.65 13.23
CA ASP A 40 -18.29 19.32 13.69
C ASP A 40 -17.90 19.15 15.16
N CYS A 41 -18.76 18.49 15.92
CA CYS A 41 -18.36 18.06 17.27
C CYS A 41 -17.24 17.01 17.17
N SER A 42 -16.50 16.81 18.25
CA SER A 42 -15.39 15.84 18.29
C SER A 42 -15.81 14.44 17.88
N ASP A 43 -17.03 14.04 18.23
CA ASP A 43 -17.50 12.67 18.03
C ASP A 43 -17.89 12.45 16.57
N CYS A 44 -18.55 13.43 15.93
CA CYS A 44 -18.83 13.39 14.50
C CYS A 44 -17.55 13.47 13.66
N TRP A 45 -16.59 14.30 14.07
CA TRP A 45 -15.29 14.38 13.39
C TRP A 45 -14.51 13.06 13.48
N LYS A 46 -14.48 12.43 14.66
CA LYS A 46 -13.87 11.10 14.84
C LYS A 46 -14.57 10.05 14.02
N ALA A 47 -15.90 9.95 14.13
CA ALA A 47 -16.70 8.97 13.39
C ALA A 47 -16.50 9.10 11.86
N ALA A 48 -16.47 10.32 11.33
CA ALA A 48 -16.18 10.54 9.91
C ALA A 48 -14.78 10.09 9.51
N ARG A 49 -13.78 10.30 10.37
CA ARG A 49 -12.39 9.89 10.14
C ARG A 49 -12.19 8.38 10.26
N ASP A 50 -12.85 7.74 11.22
CA ASP A 50 -12.77 6.30 11.44
C ASP A 50 -13.44 5.56 10.27
N ALA A 51 -14.61 6.02 9.81
CA ALA A 51 -15.29 5.43 8.64
C ALA A 51 -14.48 5.56 7.35
N ASP A 52 -13.82 6.71 7.12
CA ASP A 52 -12.90 6.90 5.99
C ASP A 52 -11.69 5.94 6.06
N THR A 53 -11.21 5.66 7.28
CA THR A 53 -10.07 4.77 7.50
C THR A 53 -10.46 3.31 7.26
N GLU A 54 -11.60 2.86 7.81
CA GLU A 54 -12.13 1.51 7.61
C GLU A 54 -12.40 1.23 6.13
N SER A 55 -13.09 2.15 5.43
CA SER A 55 -13.35 2.02 3.99
C SER A 55 -12.05 1.94 3.18
N LYS A 56 -11.02 2.70 3.57
CA LYS A 56 -9.71 2.64 2.91
C LYS A 56 -8.98 1.33 3.19
N GLU A 57 -9.04 0.81 4.41
CA GLU A 57 -8.42 -0.47 4.79
C GLU A 57 -9.07 -1.64 4.04
N GLU A 58 -10.40 -1.68 3.98
CA GLU A 58 -11.15 -2.67 3.20
C GLU A 58 -10.79 -2.61 1.71
N TRP A 59 -10.75 -1.40 1.14
CA TRP A 59 -10.37 -1.20 -0.24
C TRP A 59 -8.93 -1.67 -0.52
N LEU A 60 -7.97 -1.36 0.36
CA LEU A 60 -6.59 -1.82 0.24
C LEU A 60 -6.49 -3.35 0.37
N ALA A 61 -7.24 -3.97 1.27
CA ALA A 61 -7.28 -5.41 1.44
C ALA A 61 -7.82 -6.10 0.19
N ALA A 62 -8.95 -5.63 -0.35
CA ALA A 62 -9.53 -6.14 -1.59
C ALA A 62 -8.59 -5.98 -2.78
N LYS A 63 -7.93 -4.81 -2.89
CA LYS A 63 -6.94 -4.56 -3.95
C LYS A 63 -5.77 -5.53 -3.87
N ARG A 64 -5.18 -5.73 -2.69
CA ARG A 64 -4.05 -6.66 -2.51
C ARG A 64 -4.45 -8.11 -2.76
N ALA A 65 -5.67 -8.50 -2.40
CA ALA A 65 -6.20 -9.83 -2.69
C ALA A 65 -6.32 -10.07 -4.21
N ALA A 66 -6.86 -9.09 -4.95
CA ALA A 66 -6.95 -9.16 -6.41
C ALA A 66 -5.56 -9.21 -7.09
N GLU A 67 -4.61 -8.39 -6.62
CA GLU A 67 -3.22 -8.43 -7.11
C GLU A 67 -2.54 -9.78 -6.82
N GLN A 68 -2.82 -10.39 -5.67
CA GLN A 68 -2.31 -11.70 -5.30
C GLN A 68 -2.89 -12.80 -6.20
N GLU A 69 -4.21 -12.80 -6.44
CA GLU A 69 -4.86 -13.76 -7.33
C GLU A 69 -4.29 -13.67 -8.75
N ALA A 70 -4.07 -12.45 -9.25
CA ALA A 70 -3.43 -12.23 -10.54
C ALA A 70 -1.99 -12.76 -10.57
N ALA A 71 -1.21 -12.53 -9.51
CA ALA A 71 0.16 -13.02 -9.41
C ALA A 71 0.22 -14.57 -9.39
N VAL A 72 -0.70 -15.24 -8.69
CA VAL A 72 -0.79 -16.70 -8.64
C VAL A 72 -1.23 -17.28 -10.00
N ALA A 73 -2.23 -16.67 -10.63
CA ALA A 73 -2.71 -17.09 -11.95
C ALA A 73 -1.61 -16.96 -13.01
N TRP A 74 -0.90 -15.82 -13.01
CA TRP A 74 0.26 -15.60 -13.87
C TRP A 74 1.37 -16.61 -13.58
N ALA A 75 1.73 -16.81 -12.31
CA ALA A 75 2.78 -17.77 -11.95
C ALA A 75 2.45 -19.19 -12.40
N THR A 76 1.17 -19.59 -12.33
CA THR A 76 0.71 -20.89 -12.84
C THR A 76 0.76 -20.95 -14.36
N GLN A 77 0.31 -19.91 -15.05
CA GLN A 77 0.29 -19.85 -16.51
C GLN A 77 1.70 -19.94 -17.12
N PHE A 78 2.67 -19.29 -16.48
CA PHE A 78 4.04 -19.21 -16.94
C PHE A 78 4.98 -20.11 -16.15
N ASP A 79 4.50 -21.11 -15.40
CA ASP A 79 5.31 -22.08 -14.63
C ASP A 79 6.39 -21.44 -13.73
N MET A 80 6.09 -20.29 -13.13
CA MET A 80 7.03 -19.55 -12.29
C MET A 80 7.25 -20.30 -10.97
N PRO A 81 8.50 -20.50 -10.54
CA PRO A 81 8.77 -21.26 -9.32
C PRO A 81 8.24 -20.54 -8.08
N GLN A 82 7.93 -21.32 -7.05
CA GLN A 82 7.55 -20.78 -5.74
C GLN A 82 8.72 -19.99 -5.14
N LEU A 83 8.41 -18.86 -4.51
CA LEU A 83 9.43 -18.07 -3.85
C LEU A 83 9.80 -18.66 -2.48
N GLU A 84 11.05 -18.44 -2.08
CA GLU A 84 11.65 -18.84 -0.82
C GLU A 84 11.83 -17.62 0.10
N GLY A 85 11.54 -17.82 1.39
CA GLY A 85 11.71 -16.78 2.41
C GLY A 85 10.72 -16.90 3.56
N PRO A 86 10.67 -15.90 4.45
CA PRO A 86 9.68 -15.84 5.52
C PRO A 86 8.26 -15.79 4.95
N GLU A 87 7.32 -16.52 5.55
CA GLU A 87 5.91 -16.59 5.09
C GLU A 87 5.30 -15.21 4.84
N LYS A 88 5.55 -14.25 5.74
CA LYS A 88 5.10 -12.85 5.63
C LYS A 88 5.59 -12.10 4.38
N ALA A 89 6.62 -12.61 3.71
CA ALA A 89 7.26 -12.01 2.54
C ALA A 89 6.87 -12.71 1.24
N LEU A 90 6.29 -13.91 1.28
CA LEU A 90 6.01 -14.69 0.07
C LEU A 90 5.00 -13.98 -0.84
N ASP A 91 3.79 -13.69 -0.34
CA ASP A 91 2.75 -12.96 -1.09
C ASP A 91 3.25 -11.61 -1.63
N TRP A 92 4.06 -10.88 -0.84
CA TRP A 92 4.61 -9.61 -1.29
C TRP A 92 5.68 -9.79 -2.36
N GLY A 93 6.54 -10.80 -2.23
CA GLY A 93 7.51 -11.17 -3.25
C GLY A 93 6.82 -11.59 -4.55
N GLU A 94 5.77 -12.40 -4.47
CA GLU A 94 5.01 -12.88 -5.62
C GLU A 94 4.33 -11.73 -6.38
N ARG A 95 3.66 -10.83 -5.66
CA ARG A 95 3.08 -9.62 -6.27
C ARG A 95 4.15 -8.73 -6.89
N SER A 96 5.26 -8.48 -6.17
CA SER A 96 6.36 -7.65 -6.67
C SER A 96 6.98 -8.24 -7.93
N ARG A 97 7.21 -9.57 -7.96
CA ARG A 97 7.70 -10.29 -9.14
C ARG A 97 6.74 -10.15 -10.31
N HIS A 98 5.45 -10.45 -10.10
CA HIS A 98 4.45 -10.35 -11.16
C HIS A 98 4.37 -8.93 -11.73
N GLN A 99 4.33 -7.91 -10.87
CA GLN A 99 4.25 -6.50 -11.29
C GLN A 99 5.48 -6.09 -12.10
N LEU A 100 6.69 -6.41 -11.64
CA LEU A 100 7.92 -6.03 -12.32
C LEU A 100 8.09 -6.77 -13.65
N VAL A 101 7.80 -8.08 -13.70
CA VAL A 101 7.90 -8.87 -14.93
C VAL A 101 6.83 -8.44 -15.95
N ALA A 102 5.60 -8.16 -15.51
CA ALA A 102 4.55 -7.64 -16.40
C ALA A 102 4.90 -6.25 -16.95
N ALA A 103 5.50 -5.37 -16.12
CA ALA A 103 6.00 -4.08 -16.55
C ALA A 103 7.14 -4.23 -17.57
N ALA A 104 8.07 -5.15 -17.33
CA ALA A 104 9.17 -5.45 -18.26
C ALA A 104 8.66 -5.98 -19.60
N HIS A 105 7.71 -6.92 -19.59
CA HIS A 105 7.11 -7.43 -20.83
C HIS A 105 6.43 -6.30 -21.63
N THR A 106 5.70 -5.42 -20.94
CA THR A 106 5.06 -4.26 -21.58
C THR A 106 6.10 -3.34 -22.22
N ALA A 107 7.12 -2.93 -21.47
CA ALA A 107 8.12 -1.98 -21.93
C ALA A 107 9.06 -2.54 -23.01
N LEU A 108 9.48 -3.80 -22.89
CA LEU A 108 10.50 -4.40 -23.74
C LEU A 108 9.92 -5.10 -24.99
N VAL A 109 8.79 -5.79 -24.84
CA VAL A 109 8.17 -6.61 -25.91
C VAL A 109 7.01 -5.89 -26.58
N VAL A 110 6.06 -5.36 -25.81
CA VAL A 110 4.84 -4.75 -26.38
C VAL A 110 5.14 -3.38 -26.98
N GLU A 111 5.84 -2.53 -26.24
CA GLU A 111 6.21 -1.17 -26.64
C GLU A 111 7.61 -1.10 -27.23
N GLY A 112 8.46 -2.05 -26.87
CA GLY A 112 9.84 -2.15 -27.32
C GLY A 112 10.01 -2.98 -28.60
N ALA A 113 11.24 -3.40 -28.83
CA ALA A 113 11.63 -4.15 -30.03
C ALA A 113 12.15 -5.55 -29.72
N TRP A 114 11.99 -6.03 -28.48
CA TRP A 114 12.41 -7.37 -28.11
C TRP A 114 11.51 -8.40 -28.79
N ASP A 115 12.14 -9.45 -29.28
CA ASP A 115 11.42 -10.60 -29.81
C ASP A 115 11.17 -11.65 -28.73
N GLU A 116 10.48 -12.73 -29.11
CA GLU A 116 10.14 -13.83 -28.21
C GLU A 116 11.40 -14.54 -27.67
N SER A 117 12.51 -14.54 -28.41
CA SER A 117 13.74 -15.18 -27.98
C SER A 117 14.49 -14.36 -26.93
N ASP A 118 14.58 -13.03 -27.13
CA ASP A 118 15.13 -12.12 -26.13
C ASP A 118 14.32 -12.21 -24.82
N TRP A 119 12.99 -12.25 -24.94
CA TRP A 119 12.11 -12.36 -23.79
C TRP A 119 12.26 -13.69 -23.04
N ALA A 120 12.34 -14.81 -23.77
CA ALA A 120 12.51 -16.12 -23.17
C ALA A 120 13.80 -16.23 -22.35
N GLU A 121 14.91 -15.64 -22.81
CA GLU A 121 16.15 -15.61 -22.02
C GLU A 121 16.01 -14.84 -20.71
N LEU A 122 15.28 -13.73 -20.72
CA LEU A 122 14.98 -12.97 -19.51
C LEU A 122 14.07 -13.75 -18.56
N GLU A 123 13.03 -14.41 -19.08
CA GLU A 123 12.13 -15.22 -18.26
C GLU A 123 12.88 -16.36 -17.56
N GLU A 124 13.81 -17.02 -18.24
CA GLU A 124 14.64 -18.05 -17.62
C GLU A 124 15.52 -17.50 -16.49
N LYS A 125 16.09 -16.31 -16.67
CA LYS A 125 16.82 -15.62 -15.59
C LYS A 125 15.89 -15.28 -14.42
N ALA A 126 14.68 -14.81 -14.70
CA ALA A 126 13.68 -14.50 -13.68
C ALA A 126 13.24 -15.75 -12.89
N ARG A 127 13.06 -16.89 -13.57
CA ARG A 127 12.75 -18.18 -12.91
C ARG A 127 13.85 -18.60 -11.94
N ALA A 128 15.12 -18.33 -12.25
CA ALA A 128 16.23 -18.71 -11.38
C ALA A 128 16.22 -17.98 -10.02
N ILE A 129 15.57 -16.81 -9.92
CA ILE A 129 15.53 -16.01 -8.69
C ILE A 129 14.29 -16.39 -7.87
N THR A 130 14.47 -17.25 -6.86
CA THR A 130 13.37 -17.67 -5.97
C THR A 130 13.33 -16.87 -4.67
N ARG A 131 14.34 -16.09 -4.30
CA ARG A 131 14.34 -15.36 -3.03
C ARG A 131 13.28 -14.24 -3.02
N ALA A 132 12.26 -14.37 -2.18
CA ALA A 132 11.17 -13.38 -2.09
C ALA A 132 11.66 -11.97 -1.72
N GLY A 133 12.65 -11.88 -0.83
CA GLY A 133 13.24 -10.60 -0.43
C GLY A 133 13.85 -9.82 -1.58
N TRP A 134 14.48 -10.51 -2.54
CA TRP A 134 15.10 -9.87 -3.70
C TRP A 134 14.05 -9.16 -4.57
N TRP A 135 12.93 -9.82 -4.87
CA TRP A 135 11.83 -9.24 -5.63
C TRP A 135 11.18 -8.05 -4.92
N ILE A 136 11.07 -8.10 -3.58
CA ILE A 136 10.54 -6.99 -2.78
C ILE A 136 11.44 -5.77 -2.83
N ASP A 137 12.77 -5.96 -2.85
CA ASP A 137 13.73 -4.87 -2.91
C ASP A 137 13.66 -4.13 -4.25
N GLN A 138 13.24 -4.81 -5.33
CA GLN A 138 13.10 -4.22 -6.69
C GLN A 138 11.71 -3.68 -7.02
N ARG A 139 10.77 -3.68 -6.08
CA ARG A 139 9.37 -3.30 -6.33
C ARG A 139 9.17 -1.88 -6.90
N ASP A 140 10.13 -0.99 -6.68
CA ASP A 140 10.08 0.41 -7.11
C ASP A 140 10.94 0.65 -8.39
N ALA A 141 11.49 -0.42 -8.98
CA ALA A 141 12.25 -0.37 -10.23
C ALA A 141 11.33 -0.30 -11.45
N GLU A 142 11.85 0.22 -12.57
CA GLU A 142 11.13 0.25 -13.83
C GLU A 142 11.27 -1.09 -14.55
N GLY A 143 10.28 -1.44 -15.38
CA GLY A 143 10.30 -2.70 -16.14
C GLY A 143 11.53 -2.86 -17.05
N THR A 144 12.06 -1.74 -17.56
CA THR A 144 13.28 -1.74 -18.40
C THR A 144 14.55 -2.10 -17.63
N ASP A 145 14.54 -1.96 -16.30
CA ASP A 145 15.71 -2.22 -15.46
C ASP A 145 15.84 -3.72 -15.13
N LEU A 146 14.80 -4.52 -15.39
CA LEU A 146 14.73 -5.91 -14.96
C LEU A 146 15.90 -6.76 -15.46
N LEU A 147 16.34 -6.58 -16.71
CA LEU A 147 17.49 -7.34 -17.24
C LEU A 147 18.77 -7.06 -16.43
N GLU A 148 19.08 -5.78 -16.20
CA GLU A 148 20.26 -5.37 -15.45
C GLU A 148 20.22 -5.90 -14.01
N LEU A 149 19.03 -5.84 -13.38
CA LEU A 149 18.82 -6.37 -12.04
C LEU A 149 19.05 -7.89 -11.98
N LEU A 150 18.48 -8.64 -12.94
CA LEU A 150 18.66 -10.09 -13.02
C LEU A 150 20.12 -10.48 -13.26
N ASP A 151 20.85 -9.71 -14.06
CA ASP A 151 22.28 -9.92 -14.30
C ASP A 151 23.14 -9.60 -13.06
N ALA A 152 22.69 -8.67 -12.21
CA ALA A 152 23.33 -8.34 -10.94
C ALA A 152 23.00 -9.34 -9.80
N ALA A 153 21.97 -10.16 -9.96
CA ALA A 153 21.55 -11.12 -8.94
C ALA A 153 22.61 -12.21 -8.71
N THR A 154 22.84 -12.55 -7.45
CA THR A 154 23.91 -13.46 -7.05
C THR A 154 23.37 -14.88 -6.78
N GLU A 155 24.27 -15.83 -6.54
CA GLU A 155 23.87 -17.19 -6.12
C GLU A 155 23.04 -17.19 -4.83
N ALA A 156 23.18 -16.18 -3.97
CA ALA A 156 22.40 -16.06 -2.73
C ALA A 156 20.93 -15.66 -2.97
N ASP A 157 20.59 -15.21 -4.18
CA ASP A 157 19.24 -14.80 -4.58
C ASP A 157 18.51 -15.92 -5.35
N ARG A 158 19.28 -16.92 -5.80
CA ARG A 158 18.80 -18.14 -6.44
C ARG A 158 18.40 -19.17 -5.39
N GLY A 159 17.41 -19.99 -5.75
CA GLY A 159 16.90 -21.03 -4.86
C GLY A 159 17.95 -22.04 -4.45
N THR A 160 17.80 -22.59 -3.26
CA THR A 160 18.69 -23.66 -2.80
C THR A 160 18.29 -24.99 -3.44
N GLU A 161 19.15 -25.57 -4.28
CA GLU A 161 19.05 -26.99 -4.73
C GLU A 161 19.28 -27.99 -3.57
N ASN A 162 18.98 -27.65 -2.31
CA ASN A 162 19.46 -28.41 -1.15
C ASN A 162 18.74 -29.77 -1.02
N PRO A 163 19.45 -30.91 -1.21
CA PRO A 163 18.86 -32.24 -1.32
C PRO A 163 18.52 -32.93 0.02
N PHE A 164 18.34 -32.18 1.10
CA PHE A 164 18.12 -32.71 2.46
C PHE A 164 17.02 -31.98 3.25
N HIS A 165 15.94 -31.60 2.61
CA HIS A 165 14.72 -31.13 3.29
C HIS A 165 13.61 -32.18 3.28
#